data_AF-A0A7C4Z4J7-F1
#
_entry.id   AF-A0A7C4Z4J7-F1
#
_cell.length_a   1.000
_cell.length_b   1.000
_cell.length_c   1.000
_cell.angle_alpha   90.00
_cell.angle_beta   90.00
_cell.angle_gamma   90.00
#
_symmetry.space_group_name_H-M   'P 1'
#
loop_
_entity.id
_entity.type
_entity.pdbx_description
1 polymer ?
#
loop_
_entity_poly.entity_id
_entity_poly.type
_entity_poly.pdbx_seq_one_letter_code
_entity_poly.pdbx_strand_id
1 'polypeptide(L)' 'VFNARCGLRAADDAPPARFFEPLGNGPLAGSFIPPDAMRTALQTYYQMMGWDPYTGAPLPWKLHELDLGWLPEAGTR' A
#
# COMPACT_ATOMS: atom_id res chain seq x y z
N VAL A 1 -1.17 0.70 12.03
CA VAL A 1 -1.48 1.86 12.91
C VAL A 1 -0.25 2.65 13.34
N PHE A 2 0.78 2.04 13.93
CA PHE A 2 2.00 2.76 14.35
C PHE A 2 2.67 3.55 13.20
N ASN A 3 3.02 2.88 12.09
CA ASN A 3 3.67 3.54 10.95
C ASN A 3 2.85 4.70 10.38
N ALA A 4 1.52 4.51 10.23
CA ALA A 4 0.61 5.57 9.80
C ALA A 4 0.62 6.78 10.74
N ARG A 5 0.70 6.56 12.06
CA ARG A 5 0.86 7.63 13.06
C ARG A 5 2.24 8.29 13.02
N CYS A 6 3.26 7.56 12.57
CA CYS A 6 4.61 8.08 12.34
C CYS A 6 4.76 8.79 10.98
N GLY A 7 3.70 8.88 10.18
CA GLY A 7 3.68 9.64 8.93
C GLY A 7 3.73 8.80 7.66
N LEU A 8 3.86 7.47 7.74
CA LEU A 8 3.82 6.61 6.56
C LEU A 8 2.45 6.72 5.86
N ARG A 9 2.45 6.84 4.54
CA ARG A 9 1.27 6.93 3.68
C ARG A 9 1.36 5.94 2.52
N ALA A 10 0.25 5.73 1.84
CA ALA A 10 0.20 4.90 0.62
C ALA A 10 1.22 5.29 -0.46
N ALA A 11 1.64 6.56 -0.52
CA ALA A 11 2.68 7.01 -1.46
C ALA A 11 4.09 6.51 -1.10
N ASP A 12 4.33 6.16 0.15
CA ASP A 12 5.62 5.64 0.64
C ASP A 12 5.76 4.13 0.38
N ASP A 13 4.65 3.42 0.14
CA ASP A 13 4.62 2.00 -0.25
C ASP A 13 5.00 1.82 -1.74
N ALA A 14 6.13 2.40 -2.13
CA ALA A 14 6.63 2.40 -3.50
C ALA A 14 7.87 1.49 -3.63
N PRO A 15 7.88 0.53 -4.58
CA PRO A 15 9.07 -0.27 -4.86
C PRO A 15 10.17 0.57 -5.52
N PRO A 16 11.42 0.06 -5.58
CA PRO A 16 12.51 0.75 -6.26
C PRO A 16 12.16 1.08 -7.72
N ALA A 17 12.56 2.28 -8.19
CA ALA A 17 12.25 2.77 -9.53
C ALA A 17 12.65 1.81 -10.66
N ARG A 18 13.72 1.02 -10.45
CA ARG A 18 14.20 -0.03 -11.38
C ARG A 18 13.12 -1.04 -11.77
N PHE A 19 12.08 -1.24 -10.95
CA PHE A 19 11.01 -2.20 -11.25
C PHE A 19 10.10 -1.71 -12.38
N PHE A 20 10.11 -0.41 -12.63
CA PHE A 20 9.37 0.23 -13.71
C PHE A 20 10.17 0.36 -15.00
N GLU A 21 11.42 -0.11 -15.01
CA GLU A 21 12.30 -0.11 -16.18
C GLU A 21 12.33 -1.50 -16.83
N PRO A 22 12.45 -1.58 -18.18
CA PRO A 22 12.58 -2.86 -18.89
C PRO A 22 13.81 -3.65 -18.45
N LEU A 23 13.63 -4.96 -18.23
CA LEU A 23 14.75 -5.87 -17.99
C LEU A 23 15.65 -5.98 -19.22
N GLY A 24 16.98 -5.95 -19.00
CA GLY A 24 17.94 -5.86 -20.10
C GLY A 24 18.23 -7.18 -20.84
N ASN A 25 18.08 -8.33 -20.20
CA ASN A 25 18.43 -9.63 -20.80
C ASN A 25 17.60 -10.80 -20.22
N GLY A 26 17.81 -11.98 -20.81
CA GLY A 26 17.15 -13.22 -20.41
C GLY A 26 15.73 -13.39 -20.98
N PRO A 27 15.00 -14.44 -20.57
CA PRO A 27 13.68 -14.79 -21.12
C PRO A 27 12.60 -13.72 -20.94
N LEU A 28 12.77 -12.82 -19.97
CA LEU A 28 11.84 -11.72 -19.68
C LEU A 28 12.39 -10.35 -20.15
N ALA A 29 13.42 -10.33 -21.00
CA ALA A 29 13.96 -9.09 -21.54
C ALA A 29 12.84 -8.20 -22.11
N GLY A 30 12.90 -6.90 -21.80
CA GLY A 30 11.87 -5.93 -22.16
C GLY A 30 10.67 -5.86 -21.20
N SER A 31 10.47 -6.85 -20.32
CA SER A 31 9.38 -6.82 -19.33
C SER A 31 9.68 -5.82 -18.22
N PHE A 32 8.63 -5.17 -17.72
CA PHE A 32 8.66 -4.26 -16.58
C PHE A 32 7.29 -4.21 -15.92
N ILE A 33 7.20 -3.62 -14.73
CA ILE A 33 5.92 -3.37 -14.06
C ILE A 33 5.43 -1.98 -14.47
N PRO A 34 4.24 -1.80 -15.06
CA PRO A 34 3.71 -0.47 -15.31
C PRO A 34 3.41 0.26 -13.98
N PRO A 35 3.80 1.54 -13.80
CA PRO A 35 3.54 2.28 -12.56
C PRO A 35 2.07 2.30 -12.15
N ASP A 36 1.18 2.47 -13.13
CA ASP A 36 -0.27 2.48 -12.89
C ASP A 36 -0.79 1.10 -12.45
N ALA A 37 -0.26 0.01 -13.02
CA ALA A 37 -0.62 -1.34 -12.62
C ALA A 37 -0.17 -1.64 -11.18
N MET A 38 1.03 -1.17 -10.79
CA MET A 38 1.50 -1.28 -9.41
C MET A 38 0.59 -0.50 -8.44
N ARG A 39 0.21 0.74 -8.80
CA ARG A 39 -0.70 1.56 -7.99
C ARG A 39 -2.05 0.88 -7.80
N THR A 40 -2.64 0.35 -8.87
CA THR A 40 -3.90 -0.39 -8.79
C THR A 40 -3.77 -1.64 -7.94
N ALA A 41 -2.70 -2.41 -8.10
CA ALA A 41 -2.46 -3.61 -7.30
C ALA A 41 -2.37 -3.30 -5.79
N LEU A 42 -1.67 -2.22 -5.40
CA LEU A 42 -1.61 -1.77 -4.01
C LEU A 42 -2.99 -1.37 -3.47
N GLN A 43 -3.78 -0.62 -4.25
CA GLN A 43 -5.14 -0.24 -3.84
C GLN A 43 -6.05 -1.45 -3.64
N THR A 44 -5.99 -2.44 -4.55
CA THR A 44 -6.72 -3.71 -4.39
C THR A 44 -6.27 -4.44 -3.14
N TYR A 45 -4.95 -4.51 -2.89
CA TYR A 45 -4.42 -5.12 -1.68
C TYR A 45 -4.92 -4.44 -0.41
N TYR A 46 -4.93 -3.10 -0.36
CA TYR A 46 -5.48 -2.36 0.78
C TYR A 46 -6.94 -2.68 1.04
N GLN A 47 -7.76 -2.70 -0.01
CA GLN A 47 -9.17 -3.06 0.12
C GLN A 47 -9.36 -4.48 0.67
N MET A 48 -8.58 -5.45 0.18
CA MET A 48 -8.60 -6.83 0.69
C MET A 48 -8.22 -6.91 2.17
N MET A 49 -7.28 -6.08 2.60
CA MET A 49 -6.83 -6.02 4.00
C MET A 49 -7.76 -5.20 4.91
N GLY A 50 -8.80 -4.57 4.36
CA GLY A 50 -9.67 -3.64 5.08
C GLY A 50 -8.99 -2.32 5.44
N TRP A 51 -8.11 -1.85 4.58
CA TRP A 51 -7.40 -0.58 4.70
C TRP A 51 -7.96 0.43 3.69
N ASP A 52 -7.80 1.71 4.00
CA ASP A 52 -8.19 2.80 3.11
C ASP A 52 -7.22 2.87 1.91
N PRO A 53 -7.73 2.88 0.66
CA PRO A 53 -6.90 2.77 -0.53
C PRO A 53 -6.05 4.01 -0.84
N TYR A 54 -6.30 5.15 -0.18
CA TYR A 54 -5.60 6.41 -0.43
C TYR A 54 -4.60 6.76 0.66
N THR A 55 -4.88 6.38 1.90
CA THR A 55 -4.02 6.63 3.05
C THR A 55 -3.11 5.45 3.37
N GLY A 56 -3.53 4.22 3.03
CA GLY A 56 -2.84 2.97 3.40
C GLY A 56 -3.07 2.56 4.85
N ALA A 57 -3.94 3.27 5.59
CA ALA A 57 -4.24 2.97 6.98
C ALA A 57 -5.42 1.99 7.14
N PRO A 58 -5.44 1.13 8.16
CA PRO A 58 -6.60 0.28 8.45
C PRO A 58 -7.87 1.10 8.68
N LEU A 59 -9.00 0.65 8.11
CA LEU A 59 -10.31 1.25 8.36
C LEU A 59 -10.79 0.94 9.78
N PRO A 60 -11.65 1.78 10.39
CA PRO A 60 -12.10 1.58 11.77
C PRO A 60 -12.71 0.19 12.02
N TRP A 61 -13.54 -0.31 11.11
CA TRP A 61 -14.16 -1.63 11.23
C TRP A 61 -13.14 -2.76 11.30
N LYS A 62 -12.03 -2.66 10.55
CA LYS A 62 -10.95 -3.66 10.57
C LYS A 62 -10.22 -3.66 11.91
N LEU A 63 -10.06 -2.49 12.55
CA LEU A 63 -9.50 -2.41 13.90
C LEU A 63 -10.42 -3.07 14.92
N HIS A 64 -11.73 -2.85 14.83
CA HIS A 64 -12.69 -3.51 15.71
C HIS A 64 -12.74 -5.03 15.50
N GLU A 65 -12.72 -5.50 14.25
CA GLU A 65 -12.68 -6.93 13.92
C GLU A 65 -11.48 -7.66 14.53
N LEU A 66 -10.35 -6.96 14.66
CA LEU A 66 -9.10 -7.51 15.20
C LEU A 66 -8.93 -7.26 16.72
N ASP A 67 -9.98 -6.86 17.44
CA ASP A 67 -9.92 -6.48 18.87
C ASP A 67 -8.93 -5.33 19.17
N LEU A 68 -8.68 -4.48 18.17
CA LEU A 68 -7.80 -3.32 18.23
C LEU A 68 -8.56 -1.99 18.27
N GLY A 69 -9.87 -2.00 18.52
CA GLY A 69 -10.71 -0.79 18.56
C GLY A 69 -10.33 0.23 19.64
N TRP A 70 -9.42 -0.11 20.56
CA TRP A 70 -8.83 0.81 21.53
C TRP A 70 -7.77 1.73 20.92
N LEU A 71 -7.28 1.40 19.71
CA LEU A 71 -6.33 2.25 18.98
C LEU A 71 -7.05 3.47 18.40
N PRO A 72 -6.43 4.66 18.45
CA PRO A 72 -6.99 5.83 17.80
C PRO A 72 -7.01 5.65 16.28
N GLU A 73 -8.00 6.24 15.63
CA GLU A 73 -8.08 6.28 14.17
C GLU A 73 -6.82 6.96 13.58
N ALA A 74 -6.27 6.33 12.55
CA ALA A 74 -5.11 6.86 11.85
C ALA A 74 -5.57 7.96 10.87
N GLY A 75 -5.51 9.22 11.29
CA GLY A 75 -5.90 10.36 10.45
C GLY A 75 -6.38 11.59 11.22
N THR A 76 -6.68 11.44 12.51
CA THR A 76 -7.10 12.57 13.37
C THR A 76 -5.87 13.23 14.00
N ARG A 77 -5.40 14.31 13.38
CA ARG A 77 -4.74 15.42 14.09
C ARG A 77 -5.42 16.70 13.67
#